data_AF-A0A920EB23-F1
#
_entry.id   AF-A0A920EB23-F1
#
_cell.length_a   1.000
_cell.length_b   1.000
_cell.length_c   1.000
_cell.angle_alpha   90.00
_cell.angle_beta   90.00
_cell.angle_gamma   90.00
#
_symmetry.space_group_name_H-M   'P 1'
#
loop_
_entity.id
_entity.type
_entity.pdbx_description
1 polymer ?
#
loop_
_entity_poly.entity_id
_entity_poly.type
_entity_poly.pdbx_seq_one_letter_code
_entity_poly.pdbx_strand_id
1 'polypeptide(L)'
;MLLDGNAVKSCTVLAVQVNNHEITTVEGLANDDGSFSPVQEGFRQEHGLQCGYCTPGMLMAATALLEEIPNPTEQEIRENLEGNLCRCTGYEMIVRSVQWAAQNPRWNTSTDRGKLMIPAKFDYKPAQSKEEALSLLAEYGDEAKLLAGGHSLLPLMKLRLATPEVLIDIGAIEDLSYIEDKGDVVAYWCPY
;
A
#
# COMPACT_ATOMS: atom_id res chain seq x y z
N MET A 1 0.40 3.69 -3.73
CA MET A 1 1.85 4.00 -3.68
C MET A 1 2.58 2.68 -3.54
N LEU A 2 3.89 2.66 -3.78
CA LEU A 2 4.72 1.53 -3.32
C LEU A 2 5.36 1.91 -2.00
N LEU A 3 5.40 0.96 -1.07
CA LEU A 3 6.12 1.02 0.19
C LEU A 3 7.11 -0.14 0.18
N ASP A 4 8.40 0.16 0.08
CA ASP A 4 9.48 -0.81 -0.13
C ASP A 4 9.18 -1.78 -1.28
N GLY A 5 8.68 -1.25 -2.40
CA GLY A 5 8.29 -2.02 -3.58
C GLY A 5 6.88 -2.63 -3.53
N ASN A 6 6.23 -2.73 -2.36
CA ASN A 6 4.91 -3.34 -2.23
C ASN A 6 3.76 -2.33 -2.43
N ALA A 7 2.73 -2.72 -3.19
CA ALA A 7 1.57 -1.86 -3.40
C ALA A 7 0.74 -1.67 -2.12
N VAL A 8 0.62 -0.43 -1.66
CA VAL A 8 -0.19 -0.08 -0.48
C VAL A 8 -1.15 1.09 -0.75
N LYS A 9 -2.29 1.04 -0.07
CA LYS A 9 -3.28 2.12 -0.05
C LYS A 9 -2.75 3.25 0.83
N SER A 10 -2.21 4.31 0.21
CA SER A 10 -1.66 5.46 0.95
C SER A 10 -2.65 6.12 1.91
N CYS A 11 -3.95 5.97 1.65
CA CYS A 11 -5.00 6.50 2.52
C CYS A 11 -5.21 5.71 3.83
N THR A 12 -4.60 4.53 4.00
CA THR A 12 -4.71 3.72 5.23
C THR A 12 -3.39 3.57 5.97
N VAL A 13 -2.35 4.29 5.55
CA VAL A 13 -1.03 4.30 6.19
C VAL A 13 -0.78 5.68 6.80
N LEU A 14 -0.34 5.74 8.06
CA LEU A 14 0.06 7.00 8.71
C LEU A 14 1.47 7.40 8.28
N ALA A 15 1.70 8.71 8.14
CA ALA A 15 3.02 9.22 7.75
C ALA A 15 4.15 8.93 8.75
N VAL A 16 3.82 8.54 9.99
CA VAL A 16 4.80 8.13 11.00
C VAL A 16 5.19 6.65 10.87
N GLN A 17 4.32 5.81 10.28
CA GLN A 17 4.58 4.38 10.04
C GLN A 17 5.65 4.15 8.98
N VAL A 18 5.82 5.11 8.08
CA VAL A 18 6.76 5.05 6.96
C VAL A 18 8.12 5.67 7.30
N ASN A 19 8.40 5.88 8.58
CA ASN A 19 9.71 6.39 8.99
C ASN A 19 10.80 5.37 8.63
N ASN A 20 11.84 5.80 7.91
CA ASN A 20 12.90 4.95 7.34
C ASN A 20 12.47 3.93 6.27
N HIS A 21 11.26 4.08 5.70
CA HIS A 21 10.81 3.27 4.57
C HIS A 21 10.98 4.02 3.23
N GLU A 22 11.12 3.27 2.15
CA GLU A 22 11.15 3.82 0.80
C GLU A 22 9.72 3.96 0.26
N ILE A 23 9.39 5.15 -0.26
CA ILE A 23 8.08 5.44 -0.87
C ILE A 23 8.25 5.81 -2.33
N THR A 24 7.53 5.10 -3.20
CA THR A 24 7.40 5.44 -4.62
C THR A 24 5.97 5.86 -4.94
N THR A 25 5.83 7.02 -5.57
CA THR A 25 4.56 7.57 -6.09
C THR A 25 4.52 7.47 -7.61
N VAL A 26 3.44 7.91 -8.25
CA VAL A 26 3.29 7.77 -9.72
C VAL A 26 4.33 8.59 -10.47
N GLU A 27 4.74 9.72 -9.88
CA GLU A 27 5.80 10.58 -10.36
C GLU A 27 7.16 9.87 -10.32
N GLY A 28 7.40 9.07 -9.29
CA GLY A 28 8.62 8.28 -9.10
C GLY A 28 8.71 7.05 -10.01
N LEU A 29 7.71 6.76 -10.85
CA LEU A 29 7.79 5.68 -11.84
C LEU A 29 8.59 6.08 -13.07
N ALA A 30 8.66 7.38 -13.40
CA ALA A 30 9.43 7.82 -14.56
C ALA A 30 10.92 7.49 -14.39
N ASN A 31 11.60 7.19 -15.49
CA ASN A 31 13.04 6.95 -15.48
C ASN A 31 13.79 8.26 -15.17
N ASP A 32 15.06 8.15 -14.76
CA ASP A 32 15.90 9.31 -14.40
C ASP A 32 16.06 10.34 -15.55
N ASP A 33 15.94 9.89 -16.80
CA ASP A 33 16.00 10.74 -17.99
C ASP A 33 14.66 11.45 -18.31
N GLY A 34 13.64 11.23 -17.46
CA GLY A 34 12.28 11.76 -17.61
C GLY A 34 11.41 10.97 -18.58
N SER A 35 11.91 9.87 -19.15
CA SER A 35 11.09 9.00 -19.99
C SER A 35 10.11 8.17 -19.15
N PHE A 36 9.01 7.75 -19.77
CA PHE A 36 8.00 6.94 -19.10
C PHE A 36 8.52 5.54 -18.75
N SER A 37 8.06 5.03 -17.61
CA SER A 37 8.16 3.61 -17.29
C SER A 37 7.39 2.78 -18.32
N PRO A 38 7.68 1.47 -18.45
CA PRO A 38 6.93 0.57 -19.30
C PRO A 38 5.43 0.59 -19.01
N VAL A 39 5.03 0.71 -17.74
CA VAL A 39 3.62 0.76 -17.34
C VAL A 39 3.00 2.09 -17.75
N GLN A 40 3.68 3.22 -17.51
CA GLN A 40 3.21 4.54 -17.96
C GLN A 40 3.06 4.59 -19.50
N GLU A 41 4.03 4.04 -20.21
CA GLU A 41 4.03 3.97 -21.67
C GLU A 41 2.94 3.03 -22.20
N GLY A 42 2.74 1.86 -21.58
CA GLY A 42 1.67 0.94 -21.94
C GLY A 42 0.29 1.58 -21.82
N PHE A 43 0.05 2.35 -20.75
CA PHE A 43 -1.19 3.11 -20.59
C PHE A 43 -1.37 4.21 -21.64
N ARG A 44 -0.27 4.79 -22.14
CA ARG A 44 -0.29 5.75 -23.24
C ARG A 44 -0.63 5.09 -24.57
N GLN A 45 0.00 3.94 -24.85
CA GLN A 45 -0.11 3.24 -26.13
C GLN A 45 -1.47 2.56 -26.30
N GLU A 46 -1.96 1.90 -25.26
CA GLU A 46 -3.20 1.12 -25.30
C GLU A 46 -4.43 1.95 -24.88
N HIS A 47 -4.30 3.27 -24.77
CA HIS A 47 -5.37 4.18 -24.33
C HIS A 47 -5.99 3.76 -22.98
N GLY A 48 -5.14 3.33 -22.04
CA GLY A 48 -5.51 2.87 -20.70
C GLY A 48 -6.07 3.94 -19.77
N LEU A 49 -6.22 5.19 -20.22
CA LEU A 49 -6.74 6.31 -19.44
C LEU A 49 -7.75 7.14 -20.23
N GLN A 50 -8.70 7.75 -19.50
CA GLN A 50 -9.63 8.75 -20.02
C GLN A 50 -9.62 9.99 -19.10
N CYS A 51 -10.39 9.97 -18.00
CA CYS A 51 -10.44 11.10 -17.06
C CYS A 51 -9.17 11.25 -16.20
N GLY A 52 -8.32 10.22 -16.15
CA GLY A 52 -7.03 10.22 -15.46
C GLY A 52 -7.07 10.04 -13.94
N TYR A 53 -8.24 10.17 -13.29
CA TYR A 53 -8.30 10.19 -11.81
C TYR A 53 -7.84 8.87 -11.15
N CYS A 54 -8.23 7.72 -11.70
CA CYS A 54 -7.81 6.42 -11.18
C CYS A 54 -6.42 5.97 -11.67
N THR A 55 -5.86 6.66 -12.66
CA THR A 55 -4.64 6.22 -13.37
C THR A 55 -3.43 6.11 -12.43
N PRO A 56 -3.16 7.04 -11.49
CA PRO A 56 -2.06 6.86 -10.55
C PRO A 56 -2.14 5.54 -9.77
N GLY A 57 -3.31 5.21 -9.21
CA GLY A 57 -3.50 3.95 -8.47
C GLY A 57 -3.31 2.71 -9.34
N MET A 58 -3.85 2.73 -10.56
CA MET A 58 -3.68 1.68 -11.56
C MET A 58 -2.21 1.45 -11.93
N LEU A 59 -1.46 2.53 -12.17
CA LEU A 59 -0.04 2.46 -12.51
C LEU A 59 0.80 1.89 -11.35
N MET A 60 0.52 2.29 -10.10
CA MET A 60 1.22 1.73 -8.95
C MET A 60 0.95 0.23 -8.79
N ALA A 61 -0.32 -0.20 -8.90
CA ALA A 61 -0.69 -1.60 -8.73
C ALA A 61 -0.16 -2.48 -9.87
N ALA A 62 -0.24 -2.02 -11.12
CA ALA A 62 0.34 -2.70 -12.27
C ALA A 62 1.86 -2.82 -12.18
N THR A 63 2.53 -1.80 -11.63
CA THR A 63 3.98 -1.85 -11.39
C THR A 63 4.33 -2.96 -10.40
N ALA A 64 3.67 -2.98 -9.23
CA ALA A 64 3.90 -4.04 -8.23
C ALA A 64 3.59 -5.43 -8.78
N LEU A 65 2.50 -5.58 -9.54
CA LEU A 65 2.16 -6.83 -10.20
C LEU A 65 3.28 -7.31 -11.14
N LEU A 66 3.85 -6.43 -11.96
CA LEU A 66 4.86 -6.84 -12.94
C LEU A 66 6.24 -7.13 -12.31
N GLU A 67 6.52 -6.58 -11.12
CA GLU A 67 7.68 -7.00 -10.32
C GLU A 67 7.49 -8.42 -9.75
N GLU A 68 6.27 -8.76 -9.31
CA GLU A 68 5.96 -10.09 -8.75
C GLU A 68 5.74 -11.17 -9.83
N ILE A 69 4.98 -10.83 -10.87
CA ILE A 69 4.59 -11.70 -11.98
C ILE A 69 4.94 -10.97 -13.30
N PRO A 70 6.16 -11.15 -13.84
CA PRO A 70 6.63 -10.39 -15.01
C PRO A 70 5.84 -10.59 -16.30
N ASN A 71 5.11 -11.70 -16.42
CA ASN A 71 4.27 -12.02 -17.58
C ASN A 71 2.91 -12.57 -17.13
N PRO A 72 2.04 -11.72 -16.56
CA PRO A 72 0.78 -12.16 -15.99
C PRO A 72 -0.24 -12.40 -17.10
N THR A 73 -1.11 -13.38 -16.87
CA THR A 73 -2.31 -13.61 -17.68
C THR A 73 -3.31 -12.48 -17.51
N GLU A 74 -4.27 -12.37 -18.43
CA GLU A 74 -5.37 -11.41 -18.28
C GLU A 74 -6.12 -11.58 -16.96
N GLN A 75 -6.35 -12.83 -16.54
CA GLN A 75 -7.05 -13.11 -15.29
C GLN A 75 -6.26 -12.59 -14.09
N GLU A 76 -4.97 -12.91 -14.02
CA GLU A 76 -4.09 -12.43 -12.94
C GLU A 76 -4.02 -10.90 -12.90
N ILE A 77 -4.01 -10.23 -14.06
CA ILE A 77 -4.07 -8.76 -14.12
C ILE A 77 -5.38 -8.24 -13.52
N ARG A 78 -6.52 -8.83 -13.86
CA ARG A 78 -7.83 -8.38 -13.37
C ARG A 78 -7.97 -8.59 -11.87
N GLU A 79 -7.52 -9.73 -11.36
CA GLU A 79 -7.53 -10.06 -9.93
C GLU A 79 -6.63 -9.09 -9.14
N ASN A 80 -5.41 -8.82 -9.61
CA ASN A 80 -4.49 -7.90 -8.93
C ASN A 80 -4.88 -6.42 -9.05
N LEU A 81 -5.79 -6.06 -9.96
CA LEU A 81 -6.32 -4.71 -10.10
C LEU A 81 -7.70 -4.52 -9.43
N GLU A 82 -8.27 -5.53 -8.78
CA GLU A 82 -9.64 -5.46 -8.20
C GLU A 82 -9.83 -4.30 -7.21
N GLY A 83 -8.75 -3.91 -6.52
CA GLY A 83 -8.73 -2.80 -5.56
C GLY A 83 -8.74 -1.40 -6.21
N ASN A 84 -8.62 -1.32 -7.54
CA ASN A 84 -8.56 -0.06 -8.28
C ASN A 84 -9.82 0.13 -9.12
N LEU A 85 -10.61 1.15 -8.80
CA LEU A 85 -11.88 1.41 -9.49
C LEU A 85 -11.69 2.41 -10.63
N CYS A 86 -12.16 2.06 -11.82
CA CYS A 86 -12.29 2.97 -12.96
C CYS A 86 -13.74 3.09 -13.40
N ARG A 87 -14.22 4.32 -13.60
CA ARG A 87 -15.57 4.59 -14.08
C ARG A 87 -15.67 4.88 -15.59
N CYS A 88 -14.55 5.16 -16.25
CA CYS A 88 -14.54 5.69 -17.61
C CYS A 88 -14.12 4.67 -18.67
N THR A 89 -13.09 3.85 -18.41
CA THR A 89 -12.45 3.01 -19.44
C THR A 89 -13.12 1.66 -19.68
N GLY A 90 -13.88 1.14 -18.70
CA GLY A 90 -14.42 -0.23 -18.78
C GLY A 90 -13.34 -1.32 -18.63
N TYR A 91 -12.16 -0.99 -18.10
CA TYR A 91 -11.04 -1.89 -17.74
C TYR A 91 -10.30 -2.61 -18.88
N GLU A 92 -10.92 -2.85 -20.03
CA GLU A 92 -10.27 -3.61 -21.12
C GLU A 92 -8.95 -2.97 -21.58
N MET A 93 -8.94 -1.66 -21.83
CA MET A 93 -7.73 -0.95 -22.24
C MET A 93 -6.65 -0.92 -21.15
N ILE A 94 -7.05 -0.96 -19.88
CA ILE A 94 -6.13 -1.03 -18.75
C ILE A 94 -5.42 -2.39 -18.74
N VAL A 95 -6.16 -3.49 -18.92
CA VAL A 95 -5.57 -4.83 -19.01
C VAL A 95 -4.57 -4.92 -20.15
N ARG A 96 -4.93 -4.42 -21.34
CA ARG A 96 -4.02 -4.37 -22.49
C ARG A 96 -2.76 -3.56 -22.21
N SER A 97 -2.91 -2.43 -21.52
CA SER A 97 -1.78 -1.58 -21.12
C SER A 97 -0.77 -2.33 -20.25
N VAL A 98 -1.25 -3.17 -19.33
CA VAL A 98 -0.38 -4.00 -18.47
C VAL A 98 0.28 -5.11 -19.28
N GLN A 99 -0.44 -5.77 -20.18
CA GLN A 99 0.13 -6.77 -21.09
C GLN A 99 1.19 -6.18 -22.02
N TRP A 100 0.96 -4.96 -22.52
CA TRP A 100 1.93 -4.22 -23.31
C TRP A 100 3.20 -3.97 -22.49
N ALA A 101 3.05 -3.52 -21.24
CA ALA A 101 4.19 -3.25 -20.35
C ALA A 101 5.01 -4.51 -20.05
N ALA A 102 4.34 -5.65 -19.80
CA ALA A 102 4.98 -6.96 -19.59
C ALA A 102 5.86 -7.39 -20.78
N GLN A 103 5.48 -7.01 -21.99
CA GLN A 103 6.22 -7.33 -23.22
C GLN A 103 7.37 -6.35 -23.52
N ASN A 104 7.45 -5.23 -22.79
CA ASN A 104 8.41 -4.15 -23.02
C ASN A 104 9.16 -3.74 -21.73
N PRO A 105 9.81 -4.66 -21.00
CA PRO A 105 10.43 -4.36 -19.72
C PRO A 105 11.69 -3.49 -19.87
N ARG A 106 11.69 -2.32 -19.23
CA ARG A 106 12.88 -1.50 -18.92
C ARG A 106 12.63 -0.79 -17.59
N TRP A 107 13.43 -1.07 -16.57
CA TRP A 107 13.23 -0.51 -15.23
C TRP A 107 14.46 0.25 -14.75
N ASN A 108 14.27 1.47 -14.25
CA ASN A 108 15.18 2.13 -13.31
C ASN A 108 14.46 3.31 -12.61
N THR A 109 14.40 3.37 -11.28
CA THR A 109 13.68 4.45 -10.56
C THR A 109 14.30 4.86 -9.22
N SER A 110 14.29 6.17 -8.90
CA SER A 110 14.36 6.72 -7.52
C SER A 110 13.86 8.18 -7.40
N THR A 111 13.39 8.54 -6.18
CA THR A 111 13.29 9.88 -5.50
C THR A 111 11.91 10.46 -5.06
N ASP A 112 12.01 11.31 -4.00
CA ASP A 112 11.09 11.67 -2.88
C ASP A 112 10.54 13.13 -2.89
N ARG A 113 9.35 13.38 -2.29
CA ARG A 113 8.99 14.49 -1.33
C ARG A 113 7.48 14.63 -0.97
N GLY A 114 7.17 14.99 0.30
CA GLY A 114 5.83 15.08 0.98
C GLY A 114 5.06 16.43 0.86
N LYS A 115 4.10 16.86 1.71
CA LYS A 115 3.22 16.32 2.79
C LYS A 115 2.02 17.28 2.95
N LEU A 116 0.83 16.76 3.31
CA LEU A 116 -0.19 17.43 4.14
C LEU A 116 -0.99 16.34 4.89
N MET A 117 -1.37 16.54 6.15
CA MET A 117 -1.89 15.47 7.02
C MET A 117 -3.39 15.62 7.34
N ILE A 118 -4.13 14.50 7.29
CA ILE A 118 -5.48 14.29 7.84
C ILE A 118 -5.46 12.89 8.46
N PRO A 119 -5.42 12.75 9.81
CA PRO A 119 -6.62 12.75 10.69
C PRO A 119 -6.51 13.69 11.91
N ALA A 120 -7.47 13.64 12.85
CA ALA A 120 -7.43 14.37 14.14
C ALA A 120 -6.18 14.01 14.97
N LYS A 121 -5.80 14.88 15.93
CA LYS A 121 -4.60 14.68 16.77
C LYS A 121 -4.76 13.44 17.67
N PHE A 122 -3.71 12.64 17.76
CA PHE A 122 -3.53 11.52 18.68
C PHE A 122 -2.05 11.46 19.09
N ASP A 123 -1.76 10.83 20.22
CA ASP A 123 -0.41 10.46 20.61
C ASP A 123 -0.05 9.10 20.01
N TYR A 124 1.09 9.02 19.34
CA TYR A 124 1.54 7.82 18.64
C TYR A 124 2.62 7.10 19.44
N LYS A 125 2.44 5.80 19.69
CA LYS A 125 3.34 4.95 20.48
C LYS A 125 3.75 3.72 19.65
N PRO A 126 4.94 3.71 19.01
CA PRO A 126 5.43 2.53 18.29
C PRO A 126 6.02 1.52 19.28
N ALA A 127 5.25 0.49 19.64
CA ALA A 127 5.71 -0.56 20.55
C ALA A 127 6.79 -1.41 19.87
N GLN A 128 7.88 -1.67 20.61
CA GLN A 128 9.02 -2.46 20.15
C GLN A 128 8.92 -3.94 20.57
N SER A 129 8.03 -4.25 21.52
CA SER A 129 7.77 -5.64 21.95
C SER A 129 6.32 -5.88 22.34
N LYS A 130 5.94 -7.16 22.47
CA LYS A 130 4.61 -7.58 22.93
C LYS A 130 4.35 -7.09 24.36
N GLU A 131 5.36 -7.18 25.22
CA GLU A 131 5.31 -6.75 26.61
C GLU A 131 5.10 -5.25 26.72
N GLU A 132 5.79 -4.46 25.88
CA GLU A 132 5.59 -3.02 25.81
C GLU A 132 4.19 -2.67 25.33
N ALA A 133 3.70 -3.33 24.27
CA ALA A 133 2.34 -3.12 23.77
C ALA A 133 1.27 -3.43 24.85
N LEU A 134 1.44 -4.53 25.59
CA LEU A 134 0.56 -4.89 26.71
C LEU A 134 0.65 -3.88 27.85
N SER A 135 1.84 -3.38 28.17
CA SER A 135 2.03 -2.35 29.20
C SER A 135 1.34 -1.05 28.82
N LEU A 136 1.48 -0.61 27.56
CA LEU A 136 0.82 0.60 27.06
C LEU A 136 -0.71 0.43 27.06
N LEU A 137 -1.22 -0.74 26.68
CA LEU A 137 -2.66 -1.03 26.78
C LEU A 137 -3.16 -0.99 28.22
N ALA A 138 -2.38 -1.51 29.17
CA ALA A 138 -2.72 -1.45 30.59
C ALA A 138 -2.66 -0.01 31.15
N GLU A 139 -1.74 0.82 30.65
CA GLU A 139 -1.58 2.23 31.05
C GLU A 139 -2.74 3.10 30.55
N TYR A 140 -3.07 3.02 29.26
CA TYR A 140 -4.03 3.92 28.61
C TYR A 140 -5.47 3.36 28.53
N GLY A 141 -5.67 2.07 28.78
CA GLY A 141 -6.98 1.44 28.85
C GLY A 141 -7.85 1.71 27.61
N ASP A 142 -9.06 2.22 27.83
CA ASP A 142 -10.06 2.47 26.77
C ASP A 142 -9.68 3.63 25.83
N GLU A 143 -8.76 4.51 26.24
CA GLU A 143 -8.28 5.66 25.46
C GLU A 143 -7.31 5.22 24.33
N ALA A 144 -6.74 4.02 24.45
CA ALA A 144 -5.84 3.46 23.46
C ALA A 144 -6.54 2.58 22.42
N LYS A 145 -6.04 2.62 21.19
CA LYS A 145 -6.36 1.63 20.14
C LYS A 145 -5.07 1.12 19.50
N LEU A 146 -5.08 -0.19 19.22
CA LEU A 146 -4.00 -0.84 18.47
C LEU A 146 -4.09 -0.49 16.99
N LEU A 147 -2.94 -0.24 16.38
CA LEU A 147 -2.75 -0.12 14.95
C LEU A 147 -1.80 -1.22 14.46
N ALA A 148 -2.27 -2.00 13.51
CA ALA A 148 -1.44 -2.79 12.60
C ALA A 148 -1.72 -2.26 11.19
N GLY A 149 -2.41 -3.01 10.33
CA GLY A 149 -2.68 -2.65 8.92
C GLY A 149 -3.45 -1.36 8.61
N GLY A 150 -4.09 -0.72 9.59
CA GLY A 150 -4.82 0.54 9.38
C GLY A 150 -6.14 0.48 8.60
N HIS A 151 -6.42 -0.63 7.91
CA HIS A 151 -7.60 -0.83 7.07
C HIS A 151 -8.95 -0.73 7.80
N SER A 152 -8.99 -0.92 9.11
CA SER A 152 -10.21 -0.78 9.92
C SER A 152 -10.22 0.54 10.70
N LEU A 153 -9.15 0.81 11.44
CA LEU A 153 -9.10 1.92 12.38
C LEU A 153 -8.99 3.29 11.67
N LEU A 154 -8.14 3.44 10.65
CA LEU A 154 -7.98 4.73 9.99
C LEU A 154 -9.26 5.19 9.26
N PRO A 155 -10.03 4.33 8.56
CA PRO A 155 -11.32 4.74 8.02
C PRO A 155 -12.28 5.23 9.10
N LEU A 156 -12.38 4.52 10.22
CA LEU A 156 -13.22 4.95 11.35
C LEU A 156 -12.76 6.30 11.91
N MET A 157 -11.45 6.53 12.02
CA MET A 157 -10.89 7.82 12.45
C MET A 157 -11.19 8.95 11.46
N LYS A 158 -11.02 8.70 10.16
CA LYS A 158 -11.29 9.68 9.10
C LYS A 158 -12.77 10.06 9.04
N LEU A 159 -13.66 9.09 9.28
CA LEU A 159 -15.11 9.29 9.38
C LEU A 159 -15.56 9.80 10.76
N ARG A 160 -14.62 9.98 11.71
CA ARG A 160 -14.89 10.39 13.10
C ARG A 160 -15.84 9.46 13.87
N LEU A 161 -15.82 8.18 13.51
CA LEU A 161 -16.51 7.10 14.23
C LEU A 161 -15.62 6.51 15.34
N ALA A 162 -14.32 6.82 15.32
CA ALA A 162 -13.38 6.52 16.40
C ALA A 162 -12.41 7.69 16.57
N THR A 163 -12.13 8.09 17.81
CA THR A 163 -11.19 9.18 18.13
C THR A 163 -10.34 8.78 19.32
N PRO A 164 -9.43 7.80 19.17
CA PRO A 164 -8.54 7.41 20.25
C PRO A 164 -7.59 8.56 20.61
N GLU A 165 -7.31 8.73 21.89
CA GLU A 165 -6.30 9.69 22.34
C GLU A 165 -4.90 9.14 22.10
N VAL A 166 -4.74 7.82 22.26
CA VAL A 166 -3.47 7.12 22.07
C VAL A 166 -3.62 6.03 21.02
N LEU A 167 -2.66 5.98 20.10
CA LEU A 167 -2.56 4.96 19.07
C LEU A 167 -1.26 4.19 19.27
N ILE A 168 -1.39 2.90 19.61
CA ILE A 168 -0.27 1.99 19.85
C ILE A 168 -0.05 1.20 18.57
N ASP A 169 1.07 1.45 17.91
CA ASP A 169 1.45 0.71 16.71
C ASP A 169 2.21 -0.56 17.09
N ILE A 170 1.73 -1.68 16.60
CA ILE A 170 2.32 -3.01 16.81
C ILE A 170 2.90 -3.60 15.52
N GLY A 171 2.82 -2.87 14.41
CA GLY A 171 3.28 -3.34 13.09
C GLY A 171 4.79 -3.58 13.00
N ALA A 172 5.58 -2.97 13.90
CA ALA A 172 7.04 -3.12 13.93
C ALA A 172 7.52 -4.24 14.88
N ILE A 173 6.63 -4.96 15.57
CA ILE A 173 7.02 -6.01 16.52
C ILE A 173 7.38 -7.29 15.73
N GLU A 174 8.67 -7.55 15.55
CA GLU A 174 9.17 -8.71 14.78
C GLU A 174 8.71 -10.05 15.37
N ASP A 175 8.67 -10.19 16.70
CA ASP A 175 8.26 -11.43 17.38
C ASP A 175 6.79 -11.81 17.15
N LEU A 176 5.98 -10.89 16.63
CA LEU A 176 4.62 -11.23 16.22
C LEU A 176 4.62 -11.93 14.85
N SER A 177 5.64 -11.79 14.01
CA SER A 177 5.73 -12.43 12.68
C SER A 177 6.06 -13.92 12.79
N TYR A 178 5.07 -14.79 12.66
CA TYR A 178 5.32 -16.23 12.68
C TYR A 178 4.30 -17.03 11.88
N ILE A 179 4.72 -18.22 11.47
CA ILE A 179 3.86 -19.33 11.05
C ILE A 179 4.31 -20.55 11.84
N GLU A 180 3.43 -21.12 12.64
CA GLU A 180 3.68 -22.27 13.49
C GLU A 180 2.61 -23.35 13.22
N ASP A 181 3.05 -24.49 12.72
CA ASP A 181 2.19 -25.66 12.54
C ASP A 181 2.17 -26.50 13.83
N LYS A 182 0.99 -26.63 14.44
CA LYS A 182 0.76 -27.42 15.65
C LYS A 182 0.09 -28.78 15.36
N GLY A 183 0.04 -29.17 14.09
CA GLY A 183 -0.49 -30.44 13.61
C GLY A 183 -1.99 -30.38 13.27
N ASP A 184 -2.83 -30.04 14.24
CA ASP A 184 -4.27 -29.84 14.04
C ASP A 184 -4.65 -28.39 13.74
N VAL A 185 -3.78 -27.45 14.11
CA VAL A 185 -3.96 -26.01 13.89
C VAL A 185 -2.67 -25.37 13.40
N VAL A 186 -2.80 -24.43 12.46
CA VAL A 186 -1.71 -23.54 12.06
C VAL A 186 -1.97 -22.18 12.70
N ALA A 187 -1.04 -21.73 13.54
CA ALA A 187 -1.06 -20.40 14.12
C ALA A 187 -0.14 -19.50 13.30
N TYR A 188 -0.64 -18.35 12.86
CA TYR A 188 0.17 -17.40 12.12
C TYR A 188 -0.18 -15.97 12.49
N TRP A 189 0.79 -15.08 12.32
CA TRP A 189 0.58 -13.65 12.31
C TRP A 189 1.60 -13.01 11.36
N CYS A 190 1.14 -12.01 10.61
CA CYS A 190 1.92 -11.32 9.59
C CYS A 190 1.74 -9.81 9.79
N PRO A 191 2.82 -9.05 10.00
CA PRO A 191 2.78 -7.61 9.88
C PRO A 191 2.91 -7.27 8.40
N TYR A 192 1.75 -7.08 7.77
CA TYR A 192 1.61 -6.70 6.36
C TYR A 192 1.95 -7.79 5.33
#